data_AF-A0A836U976-F1
#
_entry.id   AF-A0A836U976-F1
#
_cell.length_a   1.000
_cell.length_b   1.000
_cell.length_c   1.000
_cell.angle_alpha   90.00
_cell.angle_beta   90.00
_cell.angle_gamma   90.00
#
_symmetry.space_group_name_H-M   'P 1'
#
loop_
_entity.id
_entity.type
_entity.pdbx_description
1 polymer ?
#
loop_
_entity_poly.entity_id
_entity_poly.type
_entity_poly.pdbx_seq_one_letter_code
_entity_poly.pdbx_strand_id
1 'polypeptide(L)'
;MKFFDFGQNWQEFVSDGVTEEQITQARDEFGRLLGSRDVKGLSFLDVGFGQGMTACLAIEKGARVTGIDVNPGCLRALIGMSQEFPQVDITRAKFQIASILD
;
A
#
# COMPACT_ATOMS: atom_id res chain seq x y z
N MET A 1 -28.65 -1.90 4.86
CA MET A 1 -27.37 -2.62 4.65
C MET A 1 -26.31 -1.88 5.45
N LYS A 2 -25.64 -2.54 6.40
CA LYS A 2 -24.59 -1.91 7.21
C LYS A 2 -23.35 -1.83 6.31
N PHE A 3 -22.89 -0.62 6.00
CA PHE A 3 -21.65 -0.42 5.24
C PHE A 3 -20.49 -0.91 6.10
N PHE A 4 -19.69 -1.83 5.59
CA PHE A 4 -18.48 -2.28 6.27
C PHE A 4 -17.35 -1.30 5.94
N ASP A 5 -16.81 -0.64 6.96
CA ASP A 5 -15.74 0.34 6.79
C ASP A 5 -14.38 -0.35 6.72
N PHE A 6 -13.98 -0.74 5.52
CA PHE A 6 -12.64 -1.33 5.30
C PHE A 6 -11.50 -0.41 5.77
N GLY A 7 -11.66 0.91 5.65
CA GLY A 7 -10.66 1.88 6.08
C GLY A 7 -10.45 1.86 7.59
N GLN A 8 -11.51 1.74 8.39
CA GLN A 8 -11.38 1.55 9.83
C GLN A 8 -10.61 0.26 10.17
N ASN A 9 -10.97 -0.86 9.54
CA ASN A 9 -10.31 -2.14 9.78
C ASN A 9 -8.81 -2.11 9.41
N TRP A 10 -8.44 -1.42 8.32
CA TRP A 10 -7.03 -1.27 7.94
C TRP A 10 -6.25 -0.39 8.90
N GLN A 11 -6.88 0.66 9.45
CA GLN A 11 -6.25 1.46 10.51
C GLN A 11 -6.01 0.63 11.77
N GLU A 12 -7.00 -0.17 12.19
CA GLU A 12 -6.90 -1.06 13.35
C GLU A 12 -5.80 -2.12 13.14
N PHE A 13 -5.76 -2.77 11.98
CA PHE A 13 -4.71 -3.74 11.62
C PHE A 13 -3.31 -3.14 11.75
N VAL A 14 -3.11 -1.91 11.28
CA VAL A 14 -1.81 -1.23 11.38
C VAL A 14 -1.50 -0.83 12.82
N SER A 15 -2.48 -0.32 13.57
CA SER A 15 -2.26 0.11 14.95
C SER A 15 -2.02 -1.04 15.92
N ASP A 16 -2.58 -2.22 15.65
CA ASP A 16 -2.39 -3.42 16.46
C ASP A 16 -0.97 -4.01 16.32
N GLY A 17 -0.20 -3.51 15.35
CA GLY A 17 1.19 -3.85 15.11
C GLY A 17 1.34 -4.77 13.90
N VAL A 18 2.16 -4.32 12.95
CA VAL A 18 2.58 -5.12 11.80
C VAL A 18 3.90 -5.80 12.15
N THR A 19 3.99 -7.10 11.96
CA THR A 19 5.21 -7.84 12.31
C THR A 19 6.20 -7.89 11.14
N GLU A 20 7.49 -7.99 11.47
CA GLU A 20 8.54 -8.23 10.48
C GLU A 20 8.31 -9.50 9.65
N GLU A 21 7.68 -10.52 10.24
CA GLU A 21 7.32 -11.75 9.53
C GLU A 21 6.26 -11.47 8.46
N GLN A 22 5.23 -10.68 8.78
CA GLN A 22 4.21 -10.26 7.80
C GLN A 22 4.81 -9.42 6.68
N ILE A 23 5.72 -8.49 6.99
CA ILE A 23 6.40 -7.67 5.98
C ILE A 23 7.29 -8.54 5.09
N THR A 24 8.01 -9.50 5.68
CA THR A 24 8.87 -10.43 4.93
C THR A 24 8.04 -11.30 3.99
N GLN A 25 6.95 -11.88 4.49
CA GLN A 25 6.03 -12.66 3.67
C GLN A 25 5.44 -11.81 2.53
N ALA A 26 5.01 -10.59 2.81
CA ALA A 26 4.47 -9.68 1.79
C ALA A 26 5.53 -9.34 0.72
N ARG A 27 6.80 -9.15 1.12
CA ARG A 27 7.92 -8.92 0.18
C ARG A 27 8.15 -10.11 -0.74
N ASP A 28 8.06 -11.33 -0.21
CA ASP A 28 8.21 -12.57 -0.99
C ASP A 28 7.04 -12.77 -1.96
N GLU A 29 5.81 -12.55 -1.50
CA GLU A 29 4.61 -12.62 -2.34
C GLU A 29 4.62 -11.57 -3.45
N PHE A 30 5.02 -10.34 -3.14
CA PHE A 30 5.20 -9.28 -4.12
C PHE A 30 6.30 -9.63 -5.13
N GLY A 31 7.43 -10.18 -4.67
CA GLY A 31 8.48 -10.69 -5.55
C GLY A 31 7.98 -11.79 -6.49
N ARG A 32 7.18 -12.72 -5.99
CA ARG A 32 6.55 -13.79 -6.79
C ARG A 32 5.59 -13.23 -7.84
N LEU A 33 4.81 -12.20 -7.50
CA LEU A 33 3.90 -11.53 -8.42
C LEU A 33 4.67 -10.86 -9.57
N LEU A 34 5.78 -10.19 -9.27
CA LEU A 34 6.62 -9.54 -10.28
C LEU A 34 7.39 -10.55 -11.13
N GLY A 35 7.72 -11.71 -10.57
CA GLY A 35 8.58 -12.71 -11.21
C GLY A 35 9.97 -12.12 -11.48
N SER A 36 10.42 -12.21 -12.74
CA SER A 36 11.71 -11.65 -13.16
C SER A 36 11.65 -10.18 -13.62
N ARG A 37 10.50 -9.50 -13.46
CA ARG A 37 10.33 -8.12 -13.92
C ARG A 37 11.00 -7.16 -12.95
N ASP A 38 11.86 -6.30 -13.48
CA ASP A 38 12.33 -5.12 -12.77
C ASP A 38 11.32 -3.98 -12.94
N VAL A 39 10.84 -3.43 -11.84
CA VAL A 39 9.86 -2.32 -11.81
C VAL A 39 10.52 -0.97 -11.52
N LYS A 40 11.84 -0.93 -11.35
CA LYS A 40 12.57 0.29 -11.05
C LYS A 40 12.35 1.36 -12.14
N GLY A 41 11.87 2.53 -11.71
CA GLY A 41 11.53 3.66 -12.58
C GLY A 41 10.22 3.51 -13.38
N LEU A 42 9.62 2.32 -13.40
CA LEU A 42 8.35 2.07 -14.10
C LEU A 42 7.18 2.63 -13.30
N SER A 43 6.07 2.91 -14.00
CA SER A 43 4.82 3.27 -13.33
C SER A 43 4.18 2.04 -12.71
N PHE A 44 3.71 2.15 -11.47
CA PHE A 44 2.95 1.12 -10.77
C PHE A 44 1.63 1.73 -10.28
N LEU A 45 0.50 1.08 -10.60
CA LEU A 45 -0.83 1.50 -10.21
C LEU A 45 -1.37 0.52 -9.15
N ASP A 46 -1.69 1.04 -7.97
CA ASP A 46 -2.30 0.28 -6.87
C ASP A 46 -3.77 0.69 -6.70
N VAL A 47 -4.70 -0.18 -7.12
CA VAL A 47 -6.15 0.08 -7.07
C VAL A 47 -6.74 -0.65 -5.87
N GLY A 48 -7.31 0.11 -4.93
CA GLY A 48 -7.70 -0.40 -3.62
C GLY A 48 -6.49 -0.61 -2.73
N PHE A 49 -5.66 0.43 -2.56
CA PHE A 49 -4.37 0.31 -1.86
C PHE A 49 -4.50 -0.07 -0.37
N GLY A 50 -5.69 0.00 0.23
CA GLY A 50 -5.96 -0.56 1.57
C GLY A 50 -5.01 0.00 2.63
N GLN A 51 -4.33 -0.87 3.40
CA GLN A 51 -3.31 -0.43 4.36
C GLN A 51 -1.98 0.03 3.74
N GLY A 52 -1.79 -0.06 2.42
CA GLY A 52 -0.62 0.51 1.75
C GLY A 52 0.65 -0.35 1.71
N MET A 53 0.58 -1.62 2.12
CA MET A 53 1.73 -2.54 2.13
C MET A 53 2.35 -2.71 0.73
N THR A 54 1.52 -3.04 -0.27
CA THR A 54 1.98 -3.24 -1.66
C THR A 54 2.57 -1.97 -2.26
N ALA A 55 1.94 -0.81 -2.00
CA ALA A 55 2.47 0.47 -2.41
C ALA A 55 3.87 0.75 -1.82
N CYS A 56 4.09 0.46 -0.52
CA CYS A 56 5.40 0.61 0.11
C CYS A 56 6.45 -0.30 -0.52
N LEU A 57 6.11 -1.58 -0.75
CA LEU A 57 7.00 -2.54 -1.42
C LEU A 57 7.34 -2.14 -2.86
N ALA A 58 6.37 -1.60 -3.61
CA ALA A 58 6.60 -1.09 -4.95
C ALA A 58 7.55 0.12 -4.95
N ILE A 59 7.42 1.03 -3.98
CA ILE A 59 8.35 2.17 -3.80
C ILE A 59 9.73 1.66 -3.37
N GLU A 60 9.81 0.68 -2.46
CA GLU A 60 11.06 0.04 -2.03
C GLU A 60 11.82 -0.56 -3.24
N LYS A 61 11.10 -1.15 -4.19
CA LYS A 61 11.65 -1.65 -5.47
C LYS A 61 11.96 -0.54 -6.49
N GLY A 62 11.70 0.72 -6.14
CA GLY A 62 12.02 1.88 -6.96
C GLY A 62 10.99 2.21 -8.04
N ALA A 63 9.78 1.66 -7.96
CA ALA A 63 8.69 2.02 -8.87
C ALA A 63 8.15 3.43 -8.59
N ARG A 64 7.53 4.04 -9.61
CA ARG A 64 6.76 5.29 -9.49
C ARG A 64 5.30 4.94 -9.22
N VAL A 65 4.91 5.00 -7.95
CA VAL A 65 3.58 4.54 -7.51
C VAL A 65 2.52 5.62 -7.66
N THR A 66 1.37 5.23 -8.18
CA THR A 66 0.09 5.93 -8.03
C THR A 66 -0.90 4.98 -7.38
N GLY A 67 -1.53 5.39 -6.28
CA GLY A 67 -2.55 4.64 -5.58
C GLY A 67 -3.91 5.32 -5.66
N ILE A 68 -4.97 4.53 -5.83
CA ILE A 68 -6.36 4.97 -5.72
C ILE A 68 -7.12 4.08 -4.74
N ASP A 69 -7.94 4.67 -3.88
CA ASP A 69 -8.87 3.93 -3.00
C ASP A 69 -10.15 4.76 -2.83
N VAL A 70 -11.28 4.12 -2.59
CA VAL A 70 -12.56 4.82 -2.36
C VAL A 70 -12.73 5.26 -0.92
N ASN A 71 -12.03 4.61 0.02
CA ASN A 71 -12.21 4.84 1.44
C ASN A 71 -11.11 5.78 2.00
N PRO A 72 -11.45 6.96 2.53
CA PRO A 72 -10.47 7.89 3.08
C PRO A 72 -9.69 7.34 4.30
N GLY A 73 -10.22 6.33 5.00
CA GLY A 73 -9.52 5.64 6.08
C GLY A 73 -8.26 4.91 5.61
N CYS A 74 -8.22 4.45 4.36
CA CYS A 74 -7.06 3.79 3.77
C CYS A 74 -5.85 4.74 3.69
N LEU A 75 -6.04 6.04 3.50
CA LEU A 75 -4.94 7.01 3.48
C LEU A 75 -4.24 7.08 4.86
N ARG A 76 -5.00 7.01 5.95
CA ARG A 76 -4.43 6.97 7.31
C ARG A 76 -3.72 5.65 7.57
N ALA A 77 -4.28 4.54 7.12
CA ALA A 77 -3.64 3.23 7.24
C ALA A 77 -2.30 3.18 6.48
N LEU A 78 -2.25 3.70 5.24
CA LEU A 78 -1.02 3.86 4.45
C LEU A 78 0.05 4.67 5.19
N ILE A 79 -0.32 5.80 5.80
CA ILE A 79 0.64 6.62 6.55
C ILE A 79 1.22 5.82 7.72
N GLY A 80 0.39 5.09 8.47
CA GLY A 80 0.85 4.21 9.54
C GLY A 80 1.77 3.11 9.02
N MET A 81 1.36 2.38 7.99
CA MET A 81 2.16 1.31 7.37
C MET A 81 3.51 1.82 6.87
N SER A 82 3.58 3.04 6.34
CA SER A 82 4.84 3.61 5.86
C SER A 82 5.91 3.76 6.95
N GLN A 83 5.52 3.82 8.23
CA GLN A 83 6.45 3.88 9.35
C GLN A 83 7.24 2.57 9.52
N GLU A 84 6.67 1.45 9.07
CA GLU A 84 7.31 0.13 9.04
C GLU A 84 8.29 -0.02 7.87
N PHE A 85 8.35 0.95 6.96
CA PHE A 85 9.25 1.00 5.81
C PHE A 85 10.13 2.26 5.86
N PRO A 86 11.12 2.35 6.77
CA PRO A 86 11.87 3.59 7.01
C PRO A 86 12.67 4.10 5.79
N GLN A 87 12.98 3.22 4.83
CA GLN A 87 13.65 3.53 3.56
C GLN A 87 12.70 4.02 2.46
N VAL A 88 11.39 3.92 2.67
CA VAL A 88 10.36 4.31 1.70
C VAL A 88 9.92 5.75 1.96
N ASP A 89 9.97 6.58 0.92
CA ASP A 89 9.40 7.92 0.95
C ASP A 89 8.08 7.95 0.16
N ILE A 90 6.96 7.78 0.87
CA ILE A 90 5.62 7.78 0.27
C ILE A 90 5.21 9.14 -0.31
N THR A 91 5.89 10.23 0.05
CA THR A 91 5.59 11.59 -0.46
C THR A 91 5.95 11.75 -1.94
N ARG A 92 6.78 10.84 -2.47
CA ARG A 92 7.15 10.77 -3.89
C ARG A 92 6.12 10.03 -4.75
N ALA A 93 5.16 9.36 -4.12
CA ALA A 93 4.04 8.70 -4.79
C ALA A 93 2.79 9.58 -4.76
N LYS A 94 1.81 9.24 -5.60
CA LYS A 94 0.52 9.95 -5.65
C LYS A 94 -0.57 9.04 -5.12
N PHE A 95 -1.23 9.43 -4.03
CA PHE A 95 -2.38 8.70 -3.49
C PHE A 95 -3.63 9.55 -3.60
N GLN A 96 -4.71 8.97 -4.11
CA GLN A 96 -5.97 9.65 -4.34
C GLN A 96 -7.12 8.87 -3.71
N ILE A 97 -8.01 9.58 -3.04
CA ILE A 97 -9.29 9.02 -2.63
C ILE A 97 -10.30 9.28 -3.74
N ALA A 98 -10.61 8.26 -4.54
CA ALA A 98 -11.46 8.35 -5.71
C ALA A 98 -12.01 6.97 -6.10
N SER A 99 -13.14 6.99 -6.82
CA SER A 99 -13.67 5.79 -7.49
C SER A 99 -12.99 5.60 -8.83
N ILE A 100 -12.83 4.35 -9.26
CA ILE A 100 -12.46 4.02 -10.65
C ILE A 100 -13.65 4.10 -11.63
N LEU A 101 -14.85 4.38 -11.10
CA LEU A 101 -16.09 4.48 -11.87
C LEU A 101 -16.54 5.93 -12.11
N ASP A 102 -15.87 6.89 -11.47
CA ASP A 102 -16.11 8.34 -11.63
C ASP A 102 -15.14 8.91 -12.69
#